data_AF-A0ABD0NCB1-F1
#
_entry.id   AF-A0ABD0NCB1-F1
#
_cell.length_a   1.000
_cell.length_b   1.000
_cell.length_c   1.000
_cell.angle_alpha   90.00
_cell.angle_beta   90.00
_cell.angle_gamma   90.00
#
_symmetry.space_group_name_H-M   'P 1'
#
loop_
_entity.id
_entity.type
_entity.pdbx_description
1 polymer ?
#
loop_
_entity_poly.entity_id
_entity_poly.type
_entity_poly.pdbx_seq_one_letter_code
_entity_poly.pdbx_strand_id
1 'polypeptide(L)'
;YDHEVRQIEATPRRPCMLDTPIKCNDIFKALPGQDKHIRTVLTKGIAGIGKTVSVQKFILDWAEGKDNQDVHFIFPLPFRELNLMKDKNISLIELLHRFFAKLRLASCDDYKIMFIFDGLDECRLPLDFVNNDSLFDETESASVDVLLTNLIKGNLLPSALLWITSRPAAANQIPPECVDQITEVRGFNDPQKDEYFRKRISDYGLANRIITHVKSSRSLYIMCHIPVFCWISATVLERMLSEAENATIPKTLTQMFTHFLIYQIQQRSQKYQGNTEADLQQTTENIFSLGKLAFQELEKGNLIFYEEDLRECGIDVREVSVYSGLCTQLFREEFGLYLGKVYSFVHLSFQEFLAALFNENGHLDLYLRFLLGLLLESNQRLLQGLLTHTGNVYQNGHKLIKYVKEKIKDNLSPEKSINLFHCLNELNDHSLVQEVQAYLKETGPSGLSGVKLSPAQWSALGFVLLNSEEELDEFKLSKYDQSEECLLRLLPVVKSSRKA
;
A
#
# COMPACT_ATOMS: atom_id res chain seq x y z
N TYR A 1 -5.17 -0.82 -4.99
CA TYR A 1 -5.63 -1.90 -4.09
C TYR A 1 -6.22 -3.11 -4.79
N ASP A 2 -7.29 -3.03 -5.60
CA ASP A 2 -7.87 -4.25 -6.18
C ASP A 2 -6.97 -4.90 -7.26
N HIS A 3 -6.23 -4.10 -8.03
CA HIS A 3 -5.09 -4.57 -8.84
C HIS A 3 -3.95 -5.20 -8.02
N GLU A 4 -3.83 -4.87 -6.74
CA GLU A 4 -2.74 -5.27 -5.85
C GLU A 4 -3.11 -6.53 -5.05
N VAL A 5 -4.34 -6.64 -4.55
CA VAL A 5 -4.92 -7.87 -3.98
C VAL A 5 -5.05 -8.93 -5.06
N ARG A 6 -5.45 -8.54 -6.28
CA ARG A 6 -5.36 -9.40 -7.46
C ARG A 6 -3.97 -10.00 -7.57
N GLN A 7 -2.88 -9.28 -7.39
CA GLN A 7 -1.53 -9.85 -7.52
C GLN A 7 -1.13 -10.80 -6.39
N ILE A 8 -1.58 -10.58 -5.15
CA ILE A 8 -1.33 -11.49 -4.03
C ILE A 8 -1.91 -12.88 -4.31
N GLU A 9 -3.06 -12.94 -4.99
CA GLU A 9 -3.76 -14.20 -5.26
C GLU A 9 -3.78 -14.62 -6.74
N ALA A 10 -3.40 -13.77 -7.70
CA ALA A 10 -3.37 -14.05 -9.15
C ALA A 10 -2.15 -14.85 -9.59
N THR A 11 -1.08 -14.89 -8.79
CA THR A 11 0.13 -15.61 -9.16
C THR A 11 -0.22 -17.08 -9.31
N PRO A 12 -0.20 -17.68 -10.52
CA PRO A 12 -0.51 -19.08 -10.71
C PRO A 12 0.34 -19.88 -9.74
N ARG A 13 -0.28 -20.79 -8.98
CA ARG A 13 0.43 -22.01 -8.58
C ARG A 13 0.76 -22.73 -9.89
N ARG A 14 1.75 -22.23 -10.63
CA ARG A 14 2.25 -22.89 -11.83
C ARG A 14 2.69 -24.28 -11.37
N PRO A 15 2.33 -25.35 -12.09
CA PRO A 15 3.06 -26.59 -11.94
C PRO A 15 4.49 -26.27 -12.38
N CYS A 16 5.45 -26.41 -11.45
CA CYS A 16 6.90 -26.23 -11.62
C CYS A 16 7.49 -24.81 -11.42
N MET A 17 7.43 -24.30 -10.20
CA MET A 17 8.58 -24.00 -9.32
C MET A 17 7.98 -23.62 -7.95
N LEU A 18 8.27 -24.36 -6.89
CA LEU A 18 7.83 -23.97 -5.54
C LEU A 18 8.48 -22.61 -5.22
N ASP A 19 7.67 -21.56 -5.05
CA ASP A 19 8.13 -20.32 -4.45
C ASP A 19 8.78 -20.67 -3.10
N THR A 20 10.09 -20.49 -3.03
CA THR A 20 10.87 -20.93 -1.87
C THR A 20 10.85 -19.82 -0.84
N PRO A 21 10.36 -20.07 0.40
CA PRO A 21 10.41 -19.08 1.45
C PRO A 21 11.88 -18.78 1.78
N ILE A 22 12.26 -17.51 1.68
CA ILE A 22 13.60 -17.04 2.02
C ILE A 22 13.53 -16.11 3.22
N LYS A 23 14.61 -16.08 4.01
CA LYS A 23 14.78 -15.05 5.03
C LYS A 23 15.32 -13.78 4.37
N CYS A 24 14.91 -12.63 4.89
CA CYS A 24 15.34 -11.33 4.37
C CYS A 24 16.88 -11.17 4.33
N ASN A 25 17.59 -11.68 5.33
CA ASN A 25 19.06 -11.60 5.37
C ASN A 25 19.76 -12.58 4.41
N ASP A 26 19.02 -13.56 3.86
CA ASP A 26 19.56 -14.54 2.92
C ASP A 26 19.28 -14.14 1.46
N ILE A 27 18.85 -12.90 1.20
CA ILE A 27 18.31 -12.50 -0.10
C ILE A 27 19.33 -12.52 -1.26
N PHE A 28 20.62 -12.41 -0.94
CA PHE A 28 21.74 -12.54 -1.89
C PHE A 28 22.42 -13.92 -1.84
N LYS A 29 21.94 -14.84 -0.99
CA LYS A 29 22.48 -16.20 -0.92
C LYS A 29 21.80 -17.06 -1.97
N ALA A 30 22.60 -17.78 -2.74
CA ALA A 30 22.09 -18.70 -3.74
C ALA A 30 21.24 -19.81 -3.09
N LEU A 31 20.09 -20.12 -3.71
CA LEU A 31 19.25 -21.22 -3.27
C LEU A 31 19.92 -22.57 -3.56
N PRO A 32 19.61 -23.64 -2.80
CA PRO A 32 20.15 -24.97 -3.07
C PRO A 32 19.87 -25.41 -4.53
N GLY A 33 20.94 -25.64 -5.31
CA GLY A 33 20.85 -26.00 -6.73
C GLY A 33 20.97 -24.83 -7.73
N GLN A 34 21.20 -23.60 -7.24
CA GLN A 34 21.59 -22.46 -8.08
C GLN A 34 23.07 -22.14 -7.87
N ASP A 35 23.89 -22.27 -8.91
CA ASP A 35 25.32 -21.88 -8.90
C ASP A 35 25.54 -20.44 -9.42
N LYS A 36 24.47 -19.68 -9.67
CA LYS A 36 24.57 -18.33 -10.24
C LYS A 36 24.84 -17.30 -9.14
N HIS A 37 25.87 -16.48 -9.34
CA HIS A 37 26.12 -15.30 -8.51
C HIS A 37 24.95 -14.32 -8.61
N ILE A 38 24.38 -13.92 -7.47
CA ILE A 38 23.26 -12.96 -7.39
C ILE A 38 23.85 -11.58 -7.11
N ARG A 39 23.85 -10.70 -8.11
CA ARG A 39 24.26 -9.30 -7.96
C ARG A 39 23.07 -8.40 -7.68
N THR A 40 21.99 -8.55 -8.45
CA THR A 40 20.82 -7.67 -8.38
C THR A 40 19.57 -8.42 -7.93
N VAL A 41 18.98 -7.96 -6.83
CA VAL A 41 17.69 -8.44 -6.32
C VAL A 41 16.62 -7.38 -6.52
N LEU A 42 15.51 -7.75 -7.14
CA LEU A 42 14.30 -6.92 -7.25
C LEU A 42 13.19 -7.49 -6.36
N THR A 43 12.90 -6.80 -5.27
CA THR A 43 11.81 -7.16 -4.35
C THR A 43 10.52 -6.44 -4.72
N LYS A 44 9.51 -7.24 -5.06
CA LYS A 44 8.16 -6.79 -5.37
C LYS A 44 7.25 -6.92 -4.15
N GLY A 45 6.25 -6.06 -4.09
CA GLY A 45 5.22 -6.16 -3.06
C GLY A 45 4.27 -4.98 -3.11
N ILE A 46 3.04 -5.19 -2.67
CA ILE A 46 2.00 -4.17 -2.74
C ILE A 46 2.27 -3.01 -1.77
N ALA A 47 1.50 -1.92 -1.88
CA ALA A 47 1.58 -0.82 -0.94
C ALA A 47 1.35 -1.30 0.51
N GLY A 48 2.11 -0.76 1.47
CA GLY A 48 1.93 -1.05 2.90
C GLY A 48 2.35 -2.46 3.36
N ILE A 49 2.81 -3.33 2.45
CA ILE A 49 3.14 -4.73 2.77
C ILE A 49 4.41 -4.91 3.63
N GLY A 50 5.21 -3.86 3.76
CA GLY A 50 6.43 -3.84 4.60
C GLY A 50 7.77 -3.86 3.86
N LYS A 51 7.82 -3.55 2.56
CA LYS A 51 9.09 -3.50 1.77
C LYS A 51 10.17 -2.63 2.43
N THR A 52 9.87 -1.35 2.68
CA THR A 52 10.79 -0.40 3.34
C THR A 52 11.16 -0.84 4.76
N VAL A 53 10.23 -1.44 5.50
CA VAL A 53 10.52 -1.97 6.85
C VAL A 53 11.50 -3.15 6.78
N SER A 54 11.39 -4.02 5.78
CA SER A 54 12.35 -5.10 5.54
C SER A 54 13.75 -4.57 5.22
N VAL A 55 13.84 -3.51 4.40
CA VAL A 55 15.11 -2.81 4.12
C VAL A 55 15.70 -2.22 5.39
N GLN A 56 14.90 -1.48 6.16
CA GLN A 56 15.35 -0.87 7.42
C GLN A 56 15.80 -1.93 8.42
N LYS A 57 15.09 -3.06 8.51
CA LYS A 57 15.47 -4.17 9.39
C LYS A 57 16.78 -4.83 8.98
N PHE A 58 16.99 -5.00 7.67
CA PHE A 58 18.25 -5.53 7.12
C PHE A 58 19.42 -4.60 7.45
N ILE A 59 19.26 -3.30 7.26
CA ILE A 59 20.28 -2.29 7.59
C ILE A 59 20.53 -2.28 9.10
N LEU A 60 19.49 -2.37 9.93
CA LEU A 60 19.62 -2.42 11.39
C LEU A 60 20.41 -3.65 11.85
N ASP A 61 20.11 -4.83 11.29
CA ASP A 61 20.85 -6.05 11.62
C ASP A 61 22.33 -5.98 11.22
N TRP A 62 22.62 -5.34 10.08
CA TRP A 62 23.99 -5.07 9.67
C TRP A 62 24.69 -4.08 10.61
N ALA A 63 24.03 -2.97 10.95
CA ALA A 63 24.59 -1.94 11.82
C ALA A 63 24.83 -2.42 13.27
N GLU A 64 23.99 -3.35 13.75
CA GLU A 64 24.13 -3.98 15.08
C GLU A 64 25.11 -5.18 15.09
N GLY A 65 25.72 -5.52 13.95
CA GLY A 65 26.66 -6.64 13.87
C GLY A 65 26.01 -8.03 13.90
N LYS A 66 24.69 -8.12 13.67
CA LYS A 66 23.92 -9.38 13.79
C LYS A 66 24.01 -10.26 12.55
N ASP A 67 24.04 -9.66 11.36
CA ASP A 67 24.05 -10.38 10.08
C ASP A 67 24.74 -9.55 8.97
N ASN A 68 25.02 -10.17 7.82
CA ASN A 68 25.59 -9.54 6.61
C ASN A 68 26.92 -8.78 6.81
N GLN A 69 27.74 -9.19 7.79
CA GLN A 69 29.02 -8.55 8.10
C GLN A 69 30.11 -8.77 7.04
N ASP A 70 29.82 -9.57 6.01
CA ASP A 70 30.66 -9.69 4.82
C ASP A 70 30.60 -8.46 3.92
N VAL A 71 29.56 -7.62 4.05
CA VAL A 71 29.41 -6.34 3.34
C VAL A 71 30.02 -5.21 4.17
N HIS A 72 30.96 -4.47 3.57
CA HIS A 72 31.70 -3.40 4.24
C HIS A 72 30.88 -2.11 4.35
N PHE A 73 30.10 -1.78 3.31
CA PHE A 73 29.28 -0.59 3.27
C PHE A 73 27.91 -0.88 2.65
N ILE A 74 26.86 -0.36 3.30
CA ILE A 74 25.51 -0.33 2.76
C ILE A 74 25.11 1.13 2.52
N PHE A 75 24.77 1.45 1.27
CA PHE A 75 24.28 2.76 0.84
C PHE A 75 22.78 2.69 0.54
N PRO A 76 21.91 3.04 1.50
CA PRO A 76 20.50 3.26 1.22
C PRO A 76 20.33 4.54 0.40
N LEU A 77 19.78 4.41 -0.81
CA LEU A 77 19.48 5.49 -1.73
C LEU A 77 17.99 5.43 -2.12
N PRO A 78 17.11 6.03 -1.31
CA PRO A 78 15.68 6.08 -1.64
C PRO A 78 15.45 6.87 -2.93
N PHE A 79 14.63 6.35 -3.84
CA PHE A 79 14.32 7.05 -5.11
C PHE A 79 13.68 8.42 -4.87
N ARG A 80 12.90 8.55 -3.80
CA ARG A 80 12.31 9.82 -3.36
C ARG A 80 13.34 10.92 -3.12
N GLU A 81 14.54 10.59 -2.62
CA GLU A 81 15.61 11.56 -2.44
C GLU A 81 16.44 11.76 -3.72
N LEU A 82 16.64 10.71 -4.51
CA LEU A 82 17.35 10.80 -5.79
C LEU A 82 16.67 11.76 -6.76
N ASN A 83 15.33 11.83 -6.71
CA ASN A 83 14.54 12.79 -7.49
C ASN A 83 14.91 14.26 -7.24
N LEU A 84 15.39 14.62 -6.04
CA LEU A 84 15.82 15.99 -5.69
C LEU A 84 17.13 16.39 -6.41
N MET A 85 17.83 15.42 -7.00
CA MET A 85 19.10 15.61 -7.69
C MET A 85 18.98 15.39 -9.20
N LYS A 86 17.77 15.16 -9.73
CA LYS A 86 17.54 14.81 -11.14
C LYS A 86 18.11 15.80 -12.16
N ASP A 87 18.15 17.08 -11.83
CA ASP A 87 18.57 18.17 -12.72
C ASP A 87 20.06 18.52 -12.54
N LYS A 88 20.84 17.69 -11.83
CA LYS A 88 22.26 17.94 -11.55
C LYS A 88 23.13 16.90 -12.24
N ASN A 89 24.27 17.38 -12.73
CA ASN A 89 25.39 16.53 -13.10
C ASN A 89 26.32 16.40 -11.90
N ILE A 90 26.61 15.16 -11.51
CA ILE A 90 27.37 14.82 -10.32
C ILE A 90 28.09 13.49 -10.56
N SER A 91 29.23 13.25 -9.93
CA SER A 91 29.84 11.91 -9.97
C SER A 91 29.20 10.97 -8.94
N LEU A 92 29.46 9.67 -9.04
CA LEU A 92 28.95 8.70 -8.07
C LEU A 92 29.52 8.95 -6.66
N ILE A 93 30.81 9.26 -6.58
CA ILE A 93 31.47 9.58 -5.30
C ILE A 93 30.90 10.87 -4.71
N GLU A 94 30.67 11.89 -5.53
CA GLU A 94 30.04 13.12 -5.06
C GLU A 94 28.59 12.87 -4.60
N LEU A 95 27.82 12.06 -5.33
CA LEU A 95 26.47 11.67 -4.94
C LEU A 95 26.49 11.00 -3.57
N LEU A 96 27.41 10.05 -3.34
CA LEU A 96 27.60 9.40 -2.05
C LEU A 96 28.02 10.39 -0.96
N HIS A 97 28.92 11.33 -1.22
CA HIS A 97 29.28 12.36 -0.23
C HIS A 97 28.11 13.30 0.10
N ARG A 98 27.21 13.57 -0.85
CA ARG A 98 26.00 14.36 -0.59
C ARG A 98 25.02 13.58 0.29
N PHE A 99 24.82 12.31 -0.02
CA PHE A 99 24.03 11.39 0.81
C PHE A 99 24.75 10.97 2.08
N PHE A 100 26.04 11.20 2.27
CA PHE A 100 26.73 10.72 3.47
C PHE A 100 27.85 11.71 3.80
N ALA A 101 27.49 12.89 4.29
CA ALA A 101 28.43 14.02 4.48
C ALA A 101 29.65 13.72 5.38
N LYS A 102 29.59 12.66 6.20
CA LYS A 102 30.70 12.21 7.06
C LYS A 102 31.56 11.10 6.42
N LEU A 103 31.14 10.57 5.29
CA LEU A 103 31.86 9.56 4.54
C LEU A 103 33.09 10.20 3.90
N ARG A 104 34.23 9.50 3.97
CA ARG A 104 35.48 9.90 3.34
C ARG A 104 35.97 8.73 2.48
N LEU A 105 35.24 8.44 1.40
CA LEU A 105 35.64 7.41 0.45
C LEU A 105 36.40 8.06 -0.71
N ALA A 106 37.62 7.56 -0.94
CA ALA A 106 38.42 7.96 -2.10
C ALA A 106 38.10 7.09 -3.33
N SER A 107 37.79 5.81 -3.12
CA SER A 107 37.35 4.86 -4.16
C SER A 107 36.49 3.77 -3.52
N CYS A 108 35.71 3.10 -4.35
CA CYS A 108 34.81 2.01 -3.99
C CYS A 108 35.38 0.60 -4.24
N ASP A 109 36.52 0.48 -4.95
CA ASP A 109 37.01 -0.82 -5.47
C ASP A 109 37.48 -1.80 -4.39
N ASP A 110 38.00 -1.30 -3.26
CA ASP A 110 38.56 -2.13 -2.20
C ASP A 110 37.48 -2.74 -1.28
N TYR A 111 36.21 -2.39 -1.47
CA TYR A 111 35.14 -2.70 -0.53
C TYR A 111 34.03 -3.51 -1.17
N LYS A 112 33.55 -4.52 -0.44
CA LYS A 112 32.26 -5.14 -0.77
C LYS A 112 31.14 -4.17 -0.41
N ILE A 113 30.56 -3.52 -1.42
CA ILE A 113 29.54 -2.49 -1.28
C ILE A 113 28.18 -3.04 -1.68
N MET A 114 27.15 -2.55 -1.00
CA MET A 114 25.75 -2.81 -1.33
C MET A 114 24.99 -1.50 -1.48
N PHE A 115 24.28 -1.34 -2.59
CA PHE A 115 23.34 -0.24 -2.79
C PHE A 115 21.91 -0.75 -2.59
N ILE A 116 21.12 0.00 -1.83
CA ILE A 116 19.70 -0.30 -1.64
C ILE A 116 18.87 0.84 -2.23
N PHE A 117 18.20 0.57 -3.33
CA PHE A 117 17.28 1.49 -3.98
C PHE A 117 15.85 1.21 -3.54
N ASP A 118 15.39 1.96 -2.54
CA ASP A 118 14.04 1.80 -1.99
C ASP A 118 13.02 2.67 -2.75
N GLY A 119 11.88 2.07 -3.13
CA GLY A 119 10.73 2.79 -3.68
C GLY A 119 10.83 3.16 -5.16
N LEU A 120 11.17 2.21 -6.05
CA LEU A 120 11.23 2.45 -7.51
C LEU A 120 9.91 3.02 -8.08
N ASP A 121 8.78 2.70 -7.47
CA ASP A 121 7.47 3.26 -7.84
C ASP A 121 7.31 4.76 -7.54
N GLU A 122 8.30 5.39 -6.90
CA GLU A 122 8.39 6.81 -6.64
C GLU A 122 9.47 7.49 -7.50
N CYS A 123 10.16 6.72 -8.36
CA CYS A 123 11.19 7.22 -9.25
C CYS A 123 10.57 8.17 -10.30
N ARG A 124 11.13 9.37 -10.41
CA ARG A 124 10.80 10.36 -11.45
C ARG A 124 11.91 10.52 -12.48
N LEU A 125 12.98 9.73 -12.36
CA LEU A 125 14.06 9.68 -13.34
C LEU A 125 13.61 8.82 -14.55
N PRO A 126 14.03 9.16 -15.78
CA PRO A 126 13.65 8.41 -16.99
C PRO A 126 14.02 6.92 -16.95
N LEU A 127 15.11 6.59 -16.28
CA LEU A 127 15.80 5.30 -16.27
C LEU A 127 16.03 4.79 -17.70
N ASP A 128 16.66 5.62 -18.54
CA ASP A 128 16.86 5.27 -19.95
C ASP A 128 18.02 4.28 -20.13
N PHE A 129 17.72 2.98 -20.02
CA PHE A 129 18.68 1.91 -20.23
C PHE A 129 19.15 1.76 -21.67
N VAL A 130 18.56 2.46 -22.65
CA VAL A 130 18.91 2.30 -24.07
C VAL A 130 19.80 3.44 -24.55
N ASN A 131 19.42 4.68 -24.27
CA ASN A 131 20.07 5.86 -24.85
C ASN A 131 21.11 6.50 -23.93
N ASN A 132 21.14 6.16 -22.64
CA ASN A 132 22.14 6.73 -21.73
C ASN A 132 23.55 6.29 -22.09
N ASP A 133 24.48 7.24 -22.02
CA ASP A 133 25.91 7.03 -22.24
C ASP A 133 26.47 5.97 -21.27
N SER A 134 27.44 5.20 -21.75
CA SER A 134 28.11 4.19 -20.92
C SER A 134 29.16 4.85 -20.04
N LEU A 135 29.01 4.69 -18.73
CA LEU A 135 29.92 5.23 -17.72
C LEU A 135 30.60 4.09 -16.97
N PHE A 136 31.92 4.18 -16.81
CA PHE A 136 32.74 3.15 -16.14
C PHE A 136 33.60 3.71 -14.99
N ASP A 137 33.76 5.03 -14.90
CA ASP A 137 34.53 5.72 -13.86
C ASP A 137 33.58 6.37 -12.84
N GLU A 138 33.74 6.06 -11.56
CA GLU A 138 32.91 6.61 -10.47
C GLU A 138 33.14 8.11 -10.20
N THR A 139 34.22 8.68 -10.73
CA THR A 139 34.60 10.09 -10.56
C THR A 139 34.09 10.99 -11.68
N GLU A 140 33.64 10.42 -12.79
CA GLU A 140 33.10 11.16 -13.93
C GLU A 140 31.70 11.74 -13.60
N SER A 141 31.48 13.00 -13.97
CA SER A 141 30.22 13.70 -13.69
C SER A 141 29.19 13.41 -14.78
N ALA A 142 28.04 12.88 -14.40
CA ALA A 142 26.93 12.58 -15.30
C ALA A 142 25.59 12.93 -14.62
N SER A 143 24.49 12.84 -15.37
CA SER A 143 23.15 12.96 -14.75
C SER A 143 22.91 11.79 -13.81
N VAL A 144 22.07 12.00 -12.79
CA VAL A 144 21.69 10.91 -11.85
C VAL A 144 21.08 9.73 -12.59
N ASP A 145 20.35 9.97 -13.67
CA ASP A 145 19.78 8.92 -14.52
C ASP A 145 20.85 8.02 -15.17
N VAL A 146 21.89 8.64 -15.73
CA VAL A 146 23.05 7.94 -16.31
C VAL A 146 23.79 7.15 -15.22
N LEU A 147 24.01 7.72 -14.03
CA LEU A 147 24.65 7.01 -12.93
C LEU A 147 23.88 5.75 -12.51
N LEU A 148 22.56 5.88 -12.29
CA LEU A 148 21.73 4.75 -11.84
C LEU A 148 21.63 3.65 -12.89
N THR A 149 21.40 4.01 -14.15
CA THR A 149 21.31 3.01 -15.24
C THR A 149 22.63 2.27 -15.42
N ASN A 150 23.78 2.95 -15.31
CA ASN A 150 25.09 2.30 -15.39
C ASN A 150 25.43 1.45 -14.16
N LEU A 151 25.03 1.86 -12.94
CA LEU A 151 25.12 1.02 -11.75
C LEU A 151 24.28 -0.25 -11.90
N ILE A 152 23.02 -0.12 -12.34
CA ILE A 152 22.09 -1.26 -12.48
C ILE A 152 22.58 -2.22 -13.56
N LYS A 153 23.06 -1.71 -14.72
CA LYS A 153 23.70 -2.51 -15.77
C LYS A 153 24.99 -3.20 -15.32
N GLY A 154 25.68 -2.64 -14.32
CA GLY A 154 26.98 -3.12 -13.86
C GLY A 154 28.17 -2.56 -14.64
N ASN A 155 27.98 -1.47 -15.38
CA ASN A 155 29.09 -0.72 -15.98
C ASN A 155 29.88 0.02 -14.89
N LEU A 156 29.16 0.64 -13.94
CA LEU A 156 29.72 1.19 -12.71
C LEU A 156 29.65 0.16 -11.60
N LEU A 157 30.76 -0.02 -10.88
CA LEU A 157 30.89 -0.92 -9.73
C LEU A 157 30.27 -2.31 -9.99
N PRO A 158 30.85 -3.10 -10.93
CA PRO A 158 30.32 -4.41 -11.31
C PRO A 158 30.23 -5.40 -10.15
N SER A 159 31.09 -5.26 -9.13
CA SER A 159 31.13 -6.10 -7.93
C SER A 159 30.10 -5.71 -6.86
N ALA A 160 29.45 -4.54 -6.98
CA ALA A 160 28.50 -4.06 -5.98
C ALA A 160 27.18 -4.84 -6.01
N LEU A 161 26.65 -5.15 -4.82
CA LEU A 161 25.34 -5.78 -4.66
C LEU A 161 24.24 -4.73 -4.77
N LEU A 162 23.16 -5.03 -5.47
CA LEU A 162 22.02 -4.13 -5.66
C LEU A 162 20.75 -4.74 -5.13
N TRP A 163 20.05 -4.02 -4.25
CA TRP A 163 18.71 -4.37 -3.80
C TRP A 163 17.73 -3.27 -4.17
N ILE A 164 16.77 -3.59 -5.04
CA ILE A 164 15.74 -2.66 -5.50
C ILE A 164 14.39 -3.10 -4.92
N THR A 165 13.64 -2.19 -4.32
CA THR A 165 12.26 -2.46 -3.91
C THR A 165 11.27 -1.71 -4.81
N SER A 166 10.14 -2.34 -5.14
CA SER A 166 9.16 -1.74 -6.03
C SER A 166 7.75 -2.30 -5.85
N ARG A 167 6.73 -1.49 -6.15
CA ARG A 167 5.41 -2.02 -6.49
C ARG A 167 5.46 -2.76 -7.84
N PRO A 168 4.70 -3.85 -8.02
CA PRO A 168 4.78 -4.65 -9.25
C PRO A 168 4.53 -3.87 -10.55
N ALA A 169 3.72 -2.81 -10.52
CA ALA A 169 3.46 -1.96 -11.68
C ALA A 169 4.70 -1.17 -12.16
N ALA A 170 5.57 -0.74 -11.24
CA ALA A 170 6.79 0.01 -11.56
C ALA A 170 8.01 -0.91 -11.78
N ALA A 171 7.93 -2.17 -11.37
CA ALA A 171 9.02 -3.13 -11.50
C ALA A 171 9.50 -3.34 -12.95
N ASN A 172 8.64 -3.09 -13.94
CA ASN A 172 8.97 -3.23 -15.37
C ASN A 172 9.84 -2.07 -15.90
N GLN A 173 10.08 -1.02 -15.12
CA GLN A 173 11.05 0.02 -15.47
C GLN A 173 12.49 -0.52 -15.49
N ILE A 174 12.76 -1.61 -14.76
CA ILE A 174 14.06 -2.28 -14.78
C ILE A 174 14.03 -3.41 -15.81
N PRO A 175 14.97 -3.43 -16.78
CA PRO A 175 15.06 -4.52 -17.74
C PRO A 175 15.31 -5.87 -17.05
N PRO A 176 14.60 -6.95 -17.43
CA PRO A 176 14.75 -8.27 -16.82
C PRO A 176 16.19 -8.80 -16.84
N GLU A 177 16.97 -8.44 -17.86
CA GLU A 177 18.38 -8.80 -18.01
C GLU A 177 19.30 -8.20 -16.93
N CYS A 178 18.87 -7.12 -16.27
CA CYS A 178 19.62 -6.48 -15.19
C CYS A 178 19.28 -7.08 -13.80
N VAL A 179 18.37 -8.05 -13.72
CA VAL A 179 17.87 -8.63 -12.47
C VAL A 179 18.24 -10.11 -12.39
N ASP A 180 18.98 -10.50 -11.34
CA ASP A 180 19.35 -11.90 -11.13
C ASP A 180 18.28 -12.67 -10.37
N GLN A 181 17.61 -12.01 -9.42
CA GLN A 181 16.61 -12.63 -8.56
C GLN A 181 15.43 -11.70 -8.31
N ILE A 182 14.22 -12.25 -8.39
CA ILE A 182 12.99 -11.56 -8.02
C ILE A 182 12.47 -12.18 -6.74
N THR A 183 12.15 -11.34 -5.76
CA THR A 183 11.57 -11.76 -4.48
C THR A 183 10.26 -11.02 -4.24
N GLU A 184 9.39 -11.58 -3.40
CA GLU A 184 8.07 -11.01 -3.11
C GLU A 184 7.83 -10.92 -1.60
N VAL A 185 7.43 -9.75 -1.12
CA VAL A 185 6.97 -9.58 0.25
C VAL A 185 5.47 -9.86 0.30
N ARG A 186 5.09 -10.90 1.06
CA ARG A 186 3.72 -11.40 1.19
C ARG A 186 3.00 -11.01 2.47
N GLY A 187 3.49 -10.05 3.25
CA GLY A 187 2.80 -9.59 4.46
C GLY A 187 2.74 -10.64 5.59
N PHE A 188 1.76 -10.49 6.47
CA PHE A 188 1.61 -11.32 7.67
C PHE A 188 0.78 -12.57 7.42
N ASN A 189 1.31 -13.71 7.87
CA ASN A 189 0.50 -14.91 8.08
C ASN A 189 -0.39 -14.77 9.33
N ASP A 190 -1.33 -15.69 9.48
CA ASP A 190 -2.32 -15.64 10.56
C ASP A 190 -1.71 -15.59 11.99
N PRO A 191 -0.70 -16.41 12.34
CA PRO A 191 0.01 -16.26 13.60
C PRO A 191 0.70 -14.91 13.80
N GLN A 192 1.30 -14.35 12.74
CA GLN A 192 2.00 -13.07 12.79
C GLN A 192 1.04 -11.90 13.01
N LYS A 193 -0.21 -11.98 12.53
CA LYS A 193 -1.25 -10.98 12.84
C LYS A 193 -1.47 -10.88 14.35
N ASP A 194 -1.69 -12.02 15.01
CA ASP A 194 -1.88 -12.06 16.46
C ASP A 194 -0.64 -11.56 17.22
N GLU A 195 0.55 -11.98 16.77
CA GLU A 195 1.82 -11.55 17.34
C GLU A 195 2.00 -10.03 17.27
N TYR A 196 1.64 -9.43 16.13
CA TYR A 196 1.69 -7.99 15.93
C TYR A 196 0.84 -7.26 16.98
N PHE A 197 -0.44 -7.63 17.14
CA PHE A 197 -1.33 -6.96 18.10
C PHE A 197 -0.84 -7.12 19.54
N ARG A 198 -0.34 -8.30 19.92
CA ARG A 198 0.22 -8.55 21.26
C ARG A 198 1.50 -7.76 21.53
N LYS A 199 2.33 -7.52 20.51
CA LYS A 199 3.54 -6.69 20.64
C LYS A 199 3.23 -5.20 20.66
N ARG A 200 2.21 -4.77 19.92
CA ARG A 200 1.84 -3.35 19.79
C ARG A 200 1.07 -2.82 21.00
N ILE A 201 0.29 -3.67 21.66
CA ILE A 201 -0.62 -3.28 22.74
C ILE A 201 -0.09 -3.89 24.05
N SER A 202 0.28 -3.02 25.00
CA SER A 202 0.92 -3.46 26.24
C SER A 202 -0.04 -4.21 27.17
N ASP A 203 -1.33 -3.86 27.16
CA ASP A 203 -2.37 -4.55 27.92
C ASP A 203 -2.78 -5.85 27.21
N TYR A 204 -2.46 -6.98 27.84
CA TYR A 204 -2.75 -8.31 27.31
C TYR A 204 -4.26 -8.60 27.17
N GLY A 205 -5.09 -8.10 28.09
CA GLY A 205 -6.54 -8.27 28.04
C GLY A 205 -7.16 -7.48 26.90
N LEU A 206 -6.75 -6.22 26.73
CA LEU A 206 -7.16 -5.38 25.61
C LEU A 206 -6.68 -5.94 24.27
N ALA A 207 -5.42 -6.40 24.19
CA ALA A 207 -4.87 -7.02 22.99
C ALA A 207 -5.70 -8.24 22.55
N ASN A 208 -6.07 -9.12 23.48
CA ASN A 208 -6.89 -10.29 23.16
C ASN A 208 -8.32 -9.93 22.76
N ARG A 209 -8.92 -8.89 23.36
CA ARG A 209 -10.24 -8.37 22.94
C ARG A 209 -10.18 -7.85 21.51
N ILE A 210 -9.13 -7.10 21.15
CA ILE A 210 -8.90 -6.58 19.80
C ILE A 210 -8.70 -7.71 18.81
N ILE A 211 -7.85 -8.70 19.12
CA ILE A 211 -7.63 -9.87 18.26
C ILE A 211 -8.94 -10.63 18.03
N THR A 212 -9.72 -10.84 19.09
CA THR A 212 -11.03 -11.50 18.99
C THR A 212 -11.97 -10.72 18.07
N HIS A 213 -11.99 -9.39 18.20
CA HIS A 213 -12.81 -8.55 17.36
C HIS A 213 -12.35 -8.54 15.89
N VAL A 214 -11.06 -8.35 15.63
CA VAL A 214 -10.50 -8.41 14.28
C VAL A 214 -10.81 -9.76 13.64
N LYS A 215 -10.73 -10.87 14.37
CA LYS A 215 -11.13 -12.20 13.87
C LYS A 215 -12.63 -12.36 13.65
N SER A 216 -13.48 -11.64 14.41
CA SER A 216 -14.93 -11.65 14.22
C SER A 216 -15.37 -10.93 12.95
N SER A 217 -14.62 -9.92 12.50
CA SER A 217 -14.84 -9.24 11.22
C SER A 217 -13.93 -9.84 10.16
N ARG A 218 -14.51 -10.63 9.26
CA ARG A 218 -13.76 -11.28 8.20
C ARG A 218 -13.06 -10.29 7.27
N SER A 219 -13.73 -9.18 6.98
CA SER A 219 -13.16 -8.04 6.24
C SER A 219 -11.88 -7.51 6.89
N LEU A 220 -11.93 -7.16 8.18
CA LEU A 220 -10.76 -6.64 8.89
C LEU A 220 -9.63 -7.68 8.99
N TYR A 221 -9.98 -8.94 9.29
CA TYR A 221 -8.99 -10.01 9.45
C TYR A 221 -8.17 -10.28 8.18
N ILE A 222 -8.83 -10.25 7.03
CA ILE A 222 -8.20 -10.46 5.73
C ILE A 222 -7.31 -9.26 5.40
N MET A 223 -7.79 -8.03 5.60
CA MET A 223 -7.00 -6.81 5.36
C MET A 223 -5.74 -6.74 6.23
N CYS A 224 -5.81 -7.24 7.48
CA CYS A 224 -4.66 -7.36 8.39
C CYS A 224 -3.54 -8.29 7.88
N HIS A 225 -3.70 -8.95 6.74
CA HIS A 225 -2.57 -9.53 6.01
C HIS A 225 -1.52 -8.47 5.65
N ILE A 226 -1.95 -7.24 5.38
CA ILE A 226 -1.07 -6.12 5.06
C ILE A 226 -0.77 -5.37 6.37
N PRO A 227 0.51 -5.29 6.80
CA PRO A 227 0.88 -4.74 8.11
C PRO A 227 0.34 -3.34 8.41
N VAL A 228 0.21 -2.48 7.39
CA VAL A 228 -0.38 -1.14 7.59
C VAL A 228 -1.80 -1.20 8.13
N PHE A 229 -2.62 -2.17 7.72
CA PHE A 229 -3.98 -2.33 8.25
C PHE A 229 -4.00 -2.91 9.66
N CYS A 230 -3.02 -3.74 10.04
CA CYS A 230 -2.83 -4.12 11.45
C CYS A 230 -2.56 -2.89 12.30
N TRP A 231 -1.69 -1.99 11.83
CA TRP A 231 -1.34 -0.77 12.53
C TRP A 231 -2.53 0.20 12.68
N ILE A 232 -3.28 0.42 11.60
CA ILE A 232 -4.52 1.23 11.63
C ILE A 232 -5.52 0.60 12.60
N SER A 233 -5.73 -0.72 12.49
CA SER A 233 -6.71 -1.43 13.33
C SER A 233 -6.33 -1.42 14.80
N ALA A 234 -5.05 -1.62 15.11
CA ALA A 234 -4.56 -1.52 16.47
C ALA A 234 -4.84 -0.11 17.02
N THR A 235 -4.52 0.94 16.25
CA THR A 235 -4.70 2.33 16.69
C THR A 235 -6.16 2.69 16.94
N VAL A 236 -7.06 2.34 16.02
CA VAL A 236 -8.50 2.66 16.17
C VAL A 236 -9.12 1.85 17.30
N LEU A 237 -8.89 0.54 17.33
CA LEU A 237 -9.55 -0.36 18.29
C LEU A 237 -8.99 -0.20 19.72
N GLU A 238 -7.71 0.09 19.87
CA GLU A 238 -7.07 0.39 21.17
C GLU A 238 -7.76 1.57 21.85
N ARG A 239 -8.11 2.63 21.10
CA ARG A 239 -8.82 3.76 21.66
C ARG A 239 -10.29 3.48 21.91
N MET A 240 -11.00 2.94 20.93
CA MET A 240 -12.45 2.72 21.07
C MET A 240 -12.79 1.79 22.24
N LEU A 241 -12.00 0.72 22.43
CA LEU A 241 -12.22 -0.25 23.50
C LEU A 241 -11.66 0.17 24.86
N SER A 242 -10.85 1.24 24.91
CA SER A 242 -10.38 1.82 26.17
C SER A 242 -11.27 2.95 26.67
N GLU A 243 -11.93 3.71 25.77
CA GLU A 243 -12.78 4.86 26.14
C GLU A 243 -14.29 4.51 26.28
N ALA A 244 -14.80 3.49 25.56
CA ALA A 244 -16.24 3.19 25.57
C ALA A 244 -16.54 1.68 25.51
N GLU A 245 -17.21 1.15 26.54
CA GLU A 245 -17.60 -0.28 26.59
C GLU A 245 -18.68 -0.66 25.56
N ASN A 246 -19.41 0.31 24.98
CA ASN A 246 -20.57 0.09 24.10
C ASN A 246 -20.47 0.75 22.70
N ALA A 247 -19.30 1.23 22.28
CA ALA A 247 -19.16 1.83 20.95
C ALA A 247 -19.31 0.77 19.85
N THR A 248 -20.10 1.07 18.82
CA THR A 248 -20.20 0.22 17.62
C THR A 248 -18.84 0.19 16.92
N ILE A 249 -18.23 -0.99 16.87
CA ILE A 249 -16.89 -1.14 16.33
C ILE A 249 -16.96 -1.11 14.79
N PRO A 250 -16.06 -0.37 14.12
CA PRO A 250 -16.02 -0.30 12.66
C PRO A 250 -15.88 -1.68 12.04
N LYS A 251 -16.65 -1.94 10.98
CA LYS A 251 -16.60 -3.20 10.23
C LYS A 251 -16.08 -3.04 8.81
N THR A 252 -16.32 -1.87 8.21
CA THR A 252 -15.87 -1.56 6.85
C THR A 252 -14.56 -0.77 6.84
N LEU A 253 -13.88 -0.78 5.69
CA LEU A 253 -12.63 -0.03 5.52
C LEU A 253 -12.88 1.47 5.66
N THR A 254 -13.98 1.95 5.07
CA THR A 254 -14.36 3.37 5.17
C THR A 254 -14.58 3.77 6.63
N GLN A 255 -15.30 2.97 7.42
CA GLN A 255 -15.49 3.26 8.84
C GLN A 255 -14.16 3.30 9.61
N MET A 256 -13.25 2.35 9.36
CA MET A 256 -11.92 2.34 9.99
C MET A 256 -11.16 3.64 9.72
N PHE A 257 -11.16 4.11 8.46
CA PHE A 257 -10.47 5.33 8.06
C PHE A 257 -11.16 6.59 8.60
N THR A 258 -12.48 6.62 8.64
CA THR A 258 -13.26 7.70 9.28
C THR A 258 -12.93 7.83 10.76
N HIS A 259 -12.98 6.73 11.52
CA HIS A 259 -12.64 6.73 12.94
C HIS A 259 -11.16 7.08 13.18
N PHE A 260 -10.27 6.58 12.31
CA PHE A 260 -8.86 6.94 12.38
C PHE A 260 -8.64 8.44 12.16
N LEU A 261 -9.30 9.06 11.16
CA LEU A 261 -9.19 10.49 10.91
C LEU A 261 -9.71 11.32 12.10
N ILE A 262 -10.90 10.96 12.63
CA ILE A 262 -11.47 11.61 13.81
C ILE A 262 -10.52 11.52 15.00
N TYR A 263 -9.90 10.36 15.20
CA TYR A 263 -8.91 10.14 16.25
C TYR A 263 -7.72 11.11 16.13
N GLN A 264 -7.15 11.27 14.93
CA GLN A 264 -6.02 12.19 14.72
C GLN A 264 -6.41 13.63 15.02
N ILE A 265 -7.62 14.04 14.61
CA ILE A 265 -8.14 15.39 14.84
C ILE A 265 -8.34 15.66 16.34
N GLN A 266 -8.91 14.71 17.09
CA GLN A 266 -9.10 14.85 18.53
C GLN A 266 -7.78 14.88 19.30
N GLN A 267 -6.75 14.16 18.85
CA GLN A 267 -5.44 14.22 19.49
C GLN A 267 -4.75 15.58 19.32
N ARG A 268 -5.02 16.29 18.22
CA ARG A 268 -4.58 17.67 18.02
C ARG A 268 -5.20 18.61 19.06
N SER A 269 -6.52 18.57 19.24
CA SER A 269 -7.23 19.50 20.15
C SER A 269 -6.90 19.30 21.62
N GLN A 270 -6.50 18.09 22.03
CA GLN A 270 -6.07 17.82 23.41
C GLN A 270 -4.65 18.30 23.73
N LYS A 271 -3.74 18.36 22.73
CA LYS A 271 -2.34 18.77 22.93
C LYS A 271 -2.13 20.28 22.92
N TYR A 272 -2.99 21.04 22.24
CA TYR A 272 -2.98 22.50 22.25
C TYR A 272 -4.21 22.98 23.02
N GLN A 273 -4.02 23.45 24.26
CA GLN A 273 -5.09 24.01 25.09
C GLN A 273 -5.73 25.22 24.39
N GLY A 274 -6.79 25.00 23.63
CA GLY A 274 -7.50 26.04 22.90
C GLY A 274 -8.89 25.58 22.46
N ASN A 275 -9.79 25.32 23.42
CA ASN A 275 -11.22 25.08 23.14
C ASN A 275 -11.88 26.37 22.60
N THR A 276 -11.70 26.67 21.31
CA THR A 276 -12.41 27.77 20.62
C THR A 276 -12.94 27.25 19.28
N GLU A 277 -14.15 27.69 18.88
CA GLU A 277 -14.75 27.35 17.57
C GLU A 277 -13.82 27.61 16.37
N ALA A 278 -12.91 28.59 16.49
CA ALA A 278 -11.88 28.91 15.52
C ALA A 278 -10.90 27.75 15.24
N ASP A 279 -10.61 26.88 16.22
CA ASP A 279 -9.69 25.74 16.05
C ASP A 279 -10.33 24.59 15.26
N LEU A 280 -11.64 24.38 15.42
CA LEU A 280 -12.39 23.41 14.63
C LEU A 280 -12.53 23.85 13.17
N GLN A 281 -12.79 25.14 12.94
CA GLN A 281 -12.86 25.70 11.60
C GLN A 281 -11.50 25.61 10.88
N GLN A 282 -10.42 26.01 11.55
CA GLN A 282 -9.06 25.85 11.03
C GLN A 282 -8.75 24.38 10.72
N THR A 283 -9.15 23.45 11.60
CA THR A 283 -8.94 22.02 11.36
C THR A 283 -9.68 21.51 10.13
N THR A 284 -10.92 21.96 9.94
CA THR A 284 -11.75 21.62 8.78
C THR A 284 -11.12 22.11 7.49
N GLU A 285 -10.68 23.37 7.45
CA GLU A 285 -9.99 23.97 6.30
C GLU A 285 -8.71 23.20 5.94
N ASN A 286 -7.97 22.74 6.94
CA ASN A 286 -6.75 21.97 6.70
C ASN A 286 -7.00 20.55 6.20
N ILE A 287 -8.03 19.86 6.69
CA ILE A 287 -8.45 18.56 6.15
C ILE A 287 -8.88 18.73 4.69
N PHE A 288 -9.59 19.81 4.39
CA PHE A 288 -10.01 20.13 3.03
C PHE A 288 -8.80 20.35 2.10
N SER A 289 -7.82 21.14 2.53
CA SER A 289 -6.57 21.35 1.76
C SER A 289 -5.78 20.05 1.58
N LEU A 290 -5.72 19.18 2.59
CA LEU A 290 -5.11 17.84 2.48
C LEU A 290 -5.87 16.93 1.50
N GLY A 291 -7.20 16.98 1.50
CA GLY A 291 -8.02 16.25 0.53
C GLY A 291 -7.83 16.75 -0.89
N LYS A 292 -7.69 18.07 -1.08
CA LYS A 292 -7.33 18.68 -2.36
C LYS A 292 -5.98 18.18 -2.86
N LEU A 293 -4.94 18.24 -2.02
CA LEU A 293 -3.61 17.74 -2.34
C LEU A 293 -3.65 16.25 -2.70
N ALA A 294 -4.33 15.46 -1.88
CA ALA A 294 -4.47 14.02 -2.10
C ALA A 294 -5.09 13.71 -3.46
N PHE A 295 -6.16 14.43 -3.83
CA PHE A 295 -6.83 14.29 -5.11
C PHE A 295 -5.91 14.68 -6.29
N GLN A 296 -5.30 15.86 -6.24
CA GLN A 296 -4.43 16.36 -7.33
C GLN A 296 -3.21 15.46 -7.56
N GLU A 297 -2.54 15.03 -6.49
CA GLU A 297 -1.38 14.14 -6.61
C GLU A 297 -1.78 12.74 -7.07
N LEU A 298 -2.97 12.27 -6.68
CA LEU A 298 -3.50 11.00 -7.15
C LEU A 298 -3.82 11.03 -8.66
N GLU A 299 -4.38 12.13 -9.17
CA GLU A 299 -4.61 12.34 -10.61
C GLU A 299 -3.31 12.38 -11.42
N LYS A 300 -2.25 12.97 -10.84
CA LYS A 300 -0.90 12.96 -11.42
C LYS A 300 -0.22 11.58 -11.33
N GLY A 301 -0.75 10.64 -10.54
CA GLY A 301 -0.13 9.36 -10.26
C GLY A 301 1.06 9.43 -9.29
N ASN A 302 1.17 10.53 -8.54
CA ASN A 302 2.26 10.78 -7.61
C ASN A 302 1.94 10.20 -6.22
N LEU A 303 2.92 9.46 -5.67
CA LEU A 303 2.88 8.96 -4.29
C LEU A 303 3.58 9.88 -3.27
N ILE A 304 4.51 10.68 -3.79
CA ILE A 304 5.32 11.63 -3.02
C ILE A 304 5.16 13.02 -3.65
N PHE A 305 5.34 14.04 -2.84
CA PHE A 305 5.22 15.44 -3.24
C PHE A 305 6.18 16.32 -2.42
N TYR A 306 6.37 17.55 -2.86
CA TYR A 306 7.38 18.48 -2.35
C TYR A 306 6.74 19.75 -1.77
N GLU A 307 7.57 20.69 -1.29
CA GLU A 307 7.07 21.93 -0.69
C GLU A 307 6.26 22.78 -1.67
N GLU A 308 6.58 22.72 -2.96
CA GLU A 308 5.88 23.44 -4.02
C GLU A 308 4.43 22.94 -4.16
N ASP A 309 4.24 21.62 -4.16
CA ASP A 309 2.92 20.98 -4.28
C ASP A 309 2.02 21.34 -3.07
N LEU A 310 2.61 21.43 -1.88
CA LEU A 310 1.91 21.86 -0.66
C LEU A 310 1.45 23.32 -0.75
N ARG A 311 2.31 24.21 -1.23
CA ARG A 311 2.00 25.65 -1.39
C ARG A 311 0.92 25.87 -2.43
N GLU A 312 0.92 25.11 -3.53
CA GLU A 312 -0.13 25.15 -4.56
C GLU A 312 -1.52 24.78 -3.99
N CYS A 313 -1.54 23.89 -3.00
CA CYS A 313 -2.76 23.49 -2.31
C CYS A 313 -3.18 24.45 -1.19
N GLY A 314 -2.43 25.53 -0.94
CA GLY A 314 -2.71 26.49 0.14
C GLY A 314 -2.33 25.97 1.53
N ILE A 315 -1.45 24.97 1.61
CA ILE A 315 -0.97 24.40 2.86
C ILE A 315 0.32 25.12 3.27
N ASP A 316 0.34 25.76 4.44
CA ASP A 316 1.56 26.38 4.98
C ASP A 316 2.54 25.29 5.44
N VAL A 317 3.71 25.22 4.81
CA VAL A 317 4.80 24.28 5.13
C VAL A 317 5.22 24.36 6.62
N ARG A 318 5.05 25.50 7.28
CA ARG A 318 5.31 25.63 8.72
C ARG A 318 4.26 24.91 9.56
N GLU A 319 3.01 24.95 9.13
CA GLU A 319 1.94 24.14 9.71
C GLU A 319 2.08 22.67 9.35
N VAL A 320 2.72 22.32 8.22
CA VAL A 320 2.95 20.93 7.82
C VAL A 320 3.84 20.18 8.80
N SER A 321 4.87 20.78 9.40
CA SER A 321 5.64 20.12 10.47
C SER A 321 4.83 19.97 11.77
N VAL A 322 3.83 20.82 11.99
CA VAL A 322 2.86 20.69 13.09
C VAL A 322 1.87 19.56 12.77
N TYR A 323 1.40 19.45 11.52
CA TYR A 323 0.60 18.32 11.03
C TYR A 323 1.38 17.02 10.97
N SER A 324 2.65 17.01 10.57
CA SER A 324 3.50 15.82 10.56
C SER A 324 3.85 15.41 11.99
N GLY A 325 3.98 16.35 12.93
CA GLY A 325 4.17 16.07 14.36
C GLY A 325 2.92 15.61 15.10
N LEU A 326 1.72 16.06 14.70
CA LEU A 326 0.44 15.73 15.34
C LEU A 326 -0.30 14.57 14.65
N CYS A 327 -0.17 14.51 13.32
CA CYS A 327 -0.67 13.49 12.42
C CYS A 327 0.51 12.77 11.73
N THR A 328 1.55 12.40 12.50
CA THR A 328 2.64 11.48 12.08
C THR A 328 2.12 10.21 11.40
N GLN A 329 0.85 9.93 11.66
CA GLN A 329 0.09 8.77 11.22
C GLN A 329 -0.75 9.00 9.94
N LEU A 330 -0.86 10.23 9.43
CA LEU A 330 -1.52 10.54 8.15
C LEU A 330 -0.52 11.02 7.09
N PHE A 331 0.46 11.80 7.53
CA PHE A 331 1.37 12.54 6.67
C PHE A 331 2.80 12.37 7.19
N ARG A 332 3.67 11.78 6.37
CA ARG A 332 5.07 11.62 6.71
C ARG A 332 5.85 12.78 6.13
N GLU A 333 6.35 13.64 7.01
CA GLU A 333 7.57 14.40 6.73
C GLU A 333 8.71 13.41 6.86
N GLU A 334 9.14 12.90 5.72
CA GLU A 334 10.35 12.10 5.69
C GLU A 334 11.47 13.10 5.49
N PHE A 335 12.27 13.24 6.54
CA PHE A 335 13.61 13.79 6.35
C PHE A 335 14.25 12.90 5.30
N GLY A 336 14.39 13.42 4.08
CA GLY A 336 15.44 12.92 3.23
C GLY A 336 16.67 12.97 4.11
N LEU A 337 17.32 11.83 4.30
CA LEU A 337 18.39 11.71 5.27
C LEU A 337 19.47 12.80 5.03
N TYR A 338 19.50 13.39 3.82
CA TYR A 338 20.58 14.28 3.38
C TYR A 338 20.20 15.50 2.52
N LEU A 339 19.14 15.49 1.70
CA LEU A 339 19.00 16.46 0.59
C LEU A 339 17.78 17.39 0.60
N GLY A 340 16.75 17.13 1.40
CA GLY A 340 15.57 17.98 1.48
C GLY A 340 14.37 17.32 2.15
N LYS A 341 13.28 18.07 2.34
CA LYS A 341 12.03 17.54 2.86
C LYS A 341 11.24 16.90 1.74
N VAL A 342 10.86 15.63 1.93
CA VAL A 342 9.92 14.94 1.04
C VAL A 342 8.68 14.59 1.86
N TYR A 343 7.54 14.69 1.20
CA TYR A 343 6.26 14.45 1.84
C TYR A 343 5.52 13.32 1.14
N SER A 344 4.82 12.52 1.95
CA SER A 344 3.95 11.46 1.47
C SER A 344 2.82 11.22 2.47
N PHE A 345 1.72 10.64 2.00
CA PHE A 345 0.74 10.07 2.92
C PHE A 345 1.26 8.74 3.47
N VAL A 346 0.87 8.37 4.69
CA VAL A 346 1.34 7.13 5.33
C VAL A 346 1.06 5.87 4.50
N HIS A 347 0.00 5.91 3.68
CA HIS A 347 -0.33 4.85 2.74
C HIS A 347 -1.16 5.40 1.59
N LEU A 348 -1.06 4.77 0.41
CA LEU A 348 -1.88 5.14 -0.76
C LEU A 348 -3.39 5.12 -0.46
N SER A 349 -3.85 4.16 0.36
CA SER A 349 -5.26 4.12 0.75
C SER A 349 -5.69 5.32 1.60
N PHE A 350 -4.78 5.96 2.34
CA PHE A 350 -5.09 7.20 3.04
C PHE A 350 -5.20 8.37 2.08
N GLN A 351 -4.32 8.44 1.07
CA GLN A 351 -4.42 9.42 0.00
C GLN A 351 -5.76 9.27 -0.75
N GLU A 352 -6.13 8.05 -1.13
CA GLU A 352 -7.42 7.77 -1.80
C GLU A 352 -8.62 8.12 -0.91
N PHE A 353 -8.55 7.84 0.40
CA PHE A 353 -9.59 8.20 1.37
C PHE A 353 -9.75 9.72 1.51
N LEU A 354 -8.65 10.46 1.69
CA LEU A 354 -8.68 11.93 1.80
C LEU A 354 -9.15 12.58 0.50
N ALA A 355 -8.75 12.04 -0.64
CA ALA A 355 -9.22 12.49 -1.94
C ALA A 355 -10.75 12.29 -2.08
N ALA A 356 -11.28 11.16 -1.62
CA ALA A 356 -12.71 10.86 -1.63
C ALA A 356 -13.53 11.72 -0.66
N LEU A 357 -12.92 12.29 0.39
CA LEU A 357 -13.56 13.29 1.25
C LEU A 357 -13.70 14.65 0.56
N PHE A 358 -12.83 14.95 -0.41
CA PHE A 358 -12.74 16.26 -1.06
C PHE A 358 -13.57 16.36 -2.33
N ASN A 359 -13.59 15.31 -3.16
CA ASN A 359 -14.22 15.35 -4.48
C ASN A 359 -15.17 14.15 -4.66
N GLU A 360 -16.24 14.33 -5.43
CA GLU A 360 -17.22 13.28 -5.75
C GLU A 360 -16.90 12.56 -7.06
N ASN A 361 -15.93 13.03 -7.84
CA ASN A 361 -15.54 12.44 -9.13
C ASN A 361 -14.54 11.29 -8.94
N GLY A 362 -15.06 10.11 -8.61
CA GLY A 362 -14.27 8.90 -8.46
C GLY A 362 -14.12 8.07 -9.72
N HIS A 363 -12.90 8.00 -10.27
CA HIS A 363 -12.56 7.09 -11.37
C HIS A 363 -11.59 5.97 -10.97
N LEU A 364 -11.00 6.05 -9.78
CA LEU A 364 -10.13 5.01 -9.21
C LEU A 364 -10.92 4.07 -8.31
N ASP A 365 -10.51 2.80 -8.29
CA ASP A 365 -11.30 1.74 -7.67
C ASP A 365 -11.50 1.94 -6.16
N LEU A 366 -10.41 2.13 -5.41
CA LEU A 366 -10.48 2.28 -3.95
C LEU A 366 -11.03 3.65 -3.54
N TYR A 367 -10.81 4.68 -4.35
CA TYR A 367 -11.49 5.97 -4.20
C TYR A 367 -13.01 5.81 -4.26
N LEU A 368 -13.53 5.10 -5.27
CA LEU A 368 -14.98 4.90 -5.44
C LEU A 368 -15.59 4.16 -4.24
N ARG A 369 -14.88 3.16 -3.72
CA ARG A 369 -15.28 2.44 -2.50
C ARG A 369 -15.41 3.37 -1.31
N PHE A 370 -14.40 4.20 -1.06
CA PHE A 370 -14.44 5.18 0.03
C PHE A 370 -15.57 6.19 -0.18
N LEU A 371 -15.72 6.73 -1.38
CA LEU A 371 -16.78 7.69 -1.71
C LEU A 371 -18.17 7.11 -1.39
N LEU A 372 -18.48 5.91 -1.87
CA LEU A 372 -19.78 5.28 -1.63
C LEU A 372 -20.00 4.95 -0.15
N GLY A 373 -18.97 4.47 0.55
CA GLY A 373 -19.03 4.27 1.99
C GLY A 373 -19.27 5.59 2.74
N LEU A 374 -18.60 6.68 2.34
CA LEU A 374 -18.74 7.99 2.94
C LEU A 374 -20.13 8.58 2.74
N LEU A 375 -20.83 8.29 1.64
CA LEU A 375 -22.20 8.76 1.40
C LEU A 375 -23.25 8.12 2.34
N LEU A 376 -22.90 7.08 3.10
CA LEU A 376 -23.80 6.50 4.11
C LEU A 376 -24.03 7.48 5.27
N GLU A 377 -25.29 7.55 5.71
CA GLU A 377 -25.70 8.42 6.81
C GLU A 377 -24.91 8.16 8.11
N SER A 378 -24.57 6.90 8.41
CA SER A 378 -23.77 6.55 9.59
C SER A 378 -22.38 7.19 9.57
N ASN A 379 -21.69 7.20 8.43
CA ASN A 379 -20.37 7.78 8.28
C ASN A 379 -20.43 9.32 8.22
N GLN A 380 -21.44 9.89 7.56
CA GLN A 380 -21.65 11.34 7.57
C GLN A 380 -21.97 11.88 8.97
N ARG A 381 -22.76 11.16 9.77
CA ARG A 381 -23.02 11.54 11.18
C ARG A 381 -21.74 11.57 12.02
N LEU A 382 -20.78 10.67 11.76
CA LEU A 382 -19.48 10.68 12.44
C LEU A 382 -18.61 11.88 12.04
N LEU A 383 -18.74 12.33 10.78
CA LEU A 383 -18.00 13.48 10.24
C LEU A 383 -18.75 14.81 10.42
N GLN A 384 -19.95 14.78 11.00
CA GLN A 384 -20.79 15.95 11.21
C GLN A 384 -20.07 16.93 12.15
N GLY A 385 -19.73 18.12 11.63
CA GLY A 385 -18.93 19.13 12.32
C GLY A 385 -17.49 19.26 11.84
N LEU A 386 -16.97 18.28 11.08
CA LEU A 386 -15.63 18.32 10.45
C LEU A 386 -15.65 18.69 8.97
N LEU A 387 -16.79 18.53 8.30
CA LEU A 387 -16.98 18.86 6.89
C LEU A 387 -18.21 19.73 6.77
N THR A 388 -18.00 21.05 6.67
CA THR A 388 -19.08 22.05 6.52
C THR A 388 -19.54 22.22 5.07
N HIS A 389 -18.79 21.68 4.11
CA HIS A 389 -18.99 21.87 2.66
C HIS A 389 -19.65 20.71 1.93
N THR A 390 -19.81 19.54 2.57
CA THR A 390 -20.74 18.54 2.06
C THR A 390 -22.14 19.08 2.33
N GLY A 391 -22.70 19.78 1.33
CA GLY A 391 -24.14 20.03 1.27
C GLY A 391 -24.87 18.73 1.60
N ASN A 392 -26.09 18.80 2.15
CA ASN A 392 -26.90 17.65 2.57
C ASN A 392 -27.18 16.63 1.44
N VAL A 393 -26.17 15.95 0.91
CA VAL A 393 -26.22 14.88 -0.08
C VAL A 393 -26.28 13.57 0.70
N TYR A 394 -27.21 13.50 1.66
CA TYR A 394 -27.57 12.20 2.23
C TYR A 394 -28.24 11.43 1.12
N GLN A 395 -27.61 10.35 0.69
CA GLN A 395 -28.32 9.36 -0.09
C GLN A 395 -28.84 8.29 0.87
N ASN A 396 -30.12 7.99 0.76
CA ASN A 396 -30.68 6.81 1.41
C ASN A 396 -29.84 5.61 0.93
N GLY A 397 -29.20 4.87 1.85
CA GLY A 397 -28.31 3.76 1.52
C GLY A 397 -28.96 2.75 0.56
N HIS A 398 -30.28 2.55 0.65
CA HIS A 398 -31.04 1.73 -0.29
C HIS A 398 -31.00 2.25 -1.74
N LYS A 399 -31.01 3.58 -1.95
CA LYS A 399 -30.89 4.18 -3.30
C LYS A 399 -29.49 3.97 -3.87
N LEU A 400 -28.44 4.14 -3.07
CA LEU A 400 -27.06 3.88 -3.50
C LEU A 400 -26.85 2.41 -3.85
N ILE A 401 -27.28 1.51 -2.97
CA ILE A 401 -27.22 0.06 -3.20
C ILE A 401 -27.94 -0.29 -4.51
N LYS A 402 -29.14 0.26 -4.73
CA LYS A 402 -29.89 0.04 -5.97
C LYS A 402 -29.12 0.54 -7.20
N TYR A 403 -28.56 1.75 -7.13
CA TYR A 403 -27.75 2.32 -8.21
C TYR A 403 -26.53 1.46 -8.54
N VAL A 404 -25.80 0.98 -7.52
CA VAL A 404 -24.63 0.11 -7.70
C VAL A 404 -25.04 -1.22 -8.35
N LYS A 405 -26.15 -1.83 -7.92
CA LYS A 405 -26.70 -3.06 -8.51
C LYS A 405 -27.12 -2.87 -9.96
N GLU A 406 -27.74 -1.74 -10.30
CA GLU A 406 -28.05 -1.39 -11.69
C GLU A 406 -26.77 -1.26 -12.52
N LYS A 407 -25.73 -0.61 -11.99
CA LYS A 407 -24.43 -0.49 -12.66
C LYS A 407 -23.71 -1.82 -12.89
N ILE A 408 -23.84 -2.77 -11.97
CA ILE A 408 -23.29 -4.12 -12.15
C ILE A 408 -23.97 -4.84 -13.34
N LYS A 409 -25.27 -4.60 -13.55
CA LYS A 409 -26.06 -5.19 -14.65
C LYS A 409 -25.81 -4.56 -16.02
N ASP A 410 -25.18 -3.38 -16.07
CA ASP A 410 -24.84 -2.68 -17.32
C ASP A 410 -23.72 -3.39 -18.15
N ASN A 411 -23.38 -4.66 -17.86
CA ASN A 411 -22.33 -5.45 -18.53
C ASN A 411 -20.97 -4.75 -18.59
N LEU A 412 -20.51 -4.22 -17.45
CA LEU A 412 -19.18 -3.63 -17.31
C LEU A 412 -18.07 -4.69 -17.46
N SER A 413 -16.82 -4.23 -17.64
CA SER A 413 -15.67 -5.14 -17.60
C SER A 413 -15.60 -5.85 -16.24
N PRO A 414 -15.08 -7.10 -16.16
CA PRO A 414 -14.98 -7.82 -14.90
C PRO A 414 -14.30 -7.03 -13.79
N GLU A 415 -13.28 -6.24 -14.12
CA GLU A 415 -12.57 -5.40 -13.16
C GLU A 415 -13.49 -4.38 -12.49
N LYS A 416 -14.34 -3.73 -13.28
CA LYS A 416 -15.30 -2.74 -12.80
C LYS A 416 -16.41 -3.40 -11.98
N SER A 417 -16.94 -4.55 -12.43
CA SER A 417 -17.96 -5.28 -11.68
C SER A 417 -17.43 -5.75 -10.32
N ILE A 418 -16.19 -6.27 -10.27
CA ILE A 418 -15.53 -6.67 -9.01
C ILE A 418 -15.38 -5.47 -8.06
N ASN A 419 -14.96 -4.32 -8.57
CA ASN A 419 -14.87 -3.13 -7.75
C ASN A 419 -16.24 -2.67 -7.21
N LEU A 420 -17.31 -2.78 -8.01
CA LEU A 420 -18.67 -2.47 -7.54
C LEU A 420 -19.17 -3.47 -6.48
N PHE A 421 -18.77 -4.74 -6.53
CA PHE A 421 -19.04 -5.68 -5.44
C PHE A 421 -18.33 -5.27 -4.14
N HIS A 422 -17.09 -4.77 -4.23
CA HIS A 422 -16.43 -4.18 -3.07
C HIS A 422 -17.18 -2.96 -2.54
N CYS A 423 -17.78 -2.14 -3.41
CA CYS A 423 -18.60 -1.02 -3.00
C CYS A 423 -19.87 -1.47 -2.25
N LEU A 424 -20.53 -2.54 -2.72
CA LEU A 424 -21.65 -3.14 -1.99
C LEU A 424 -21.25 -3.62 -0.59
N ASN A 425 -20.03 -4.13 -0.42
CA ASN A 425 -19.49 -4.47 0.90
C ASN A 425 -19.31 -3.23 1.79
N GLU A 426 -18.76 -2.12 1.26
CA GLU A 426 -18.66 -0.85 2.01
C GLU A 426 -20.03 -0.27 2.39
N LEU A 427 -21.05 -0.55 1.57
CA LEU A 427 -22.44 -0.17 1.81
C LEU A 427 -23.17 -1.10 2.80
N ASN A 428 -22.51 -2.14 3.32
CA ASN A 428 -23.10 -3.19 4.16
C ASN A 428 -24.32 -3.88 3.50
N ASP A 429 -24.27 -4.13 2.19
CA ASP A 429 -25.35 -4.83 1.48
C ASP A 429 -25.36 -6.33 1.79
N HIS A 430 -26.38 -6.77 2.54
CA HIS A 430 -26.72 -8.16 2.82
C HIS A 430 -27.29 -8.92 1.60
N SER A 431 -26.90 -8.54 0.39
CA SER A 431 -27.18 -9.36 -0.79
C SER A 431 -25.98 -9.55 -1.71
N LEU A 432 -24.80 -9.16 -1.23
CA LEU A 432 -23.54 -9.21 -1.98
C LEU A 432 -23.28 -10.61 -2.56
N VAL A 433 -23.48 -11.66 -1.75
CA VAL A 433 -23.24 -13.03 -2.18
C VAL A 433 -24.17 -13.42 -3.34
N GLN A 434 -25.45 -13.04 -3.26
CA GLN A 434 -26.46 -13.32 -4.27
C GLN A 434 -26.16 -12.55 -5.56
N GLU A 435 -25.73 -11.29 -5.47
CA GLU A 435 -25.34 -10.47 -6.64
C GLU A 435 -24.10 -11.03 -7.34
N VAL A 436 -23.07 -11.46 -6.59
CA VAL A 436 -21.89 -12.15 -7.16
C VAL A 436 -22.30 -13.46 -7.84
N GLN A 437 -23.18 -14.25 -7.20
CA GLN A 437 -23.69 -15.49 -7.79
C GLN A 437 -24.53 -15.25 -9.04
N ALA A 438 -25.31 -14.17 -9.10
CA ALA A 438 -26.10 -13.79 -10.27
C ALA A 438 -25.18 -13.40 -11.43
N TYR A 439 -24.20 -12.53 -11.18
CA TYR A 439 -23.18 -12.14 -12.15
C TYR A 439 -22.45 -13.35 -12.74
N LEU A 440 -21.98 -14.27 -11.89
CA LEU A 440 -21.28 -15.47 -12.32
C LEU A 440 -22.13 -16.43 -13.16
N LYS A 441 -23.45 -16.48 -12.95
CA LYS A 441 -24.38 -17.24 -13.81
C LYS A 441 -24.54 -16.60 -15.18
N GLU A 442 -24.54 -15.27 -15.25
CA GLU A 442 -24.66 -14.52 -16.50
C GLU A 442 -23.35 -14.53 -17.31
N THR A 443 -22.19 -14.54 -16.63
CA THR A 443 -20.85 -14.51 -17.25
C THR A 443 -20.16 -15.86 -17.38
N GLY A 444 -20.69 -16.93 -16.78
CA GLY A 444 -20.08 -18.27 -16.84
C GLY A 444 -20.05 -18.88 -18.26
N PRO A 445 -19.39 -20.04 -18.44
CA PRO A 445 -19.30 -20.72 -19.75
C PRO A 445 -20.64 -21.15 -20.36
N SER A 446 -21.72 -21.14 -19.57
CA SER A 446 -23.11 -21.38 -19.99
C SER A 446 -24.00 -20.12 -19.94
N GLY A 447 -23.42 -18.95 -19.61
CA GLY A 447 -24.09 -17.67 -19.51
C GLY A 447 -24.15 -16.93 -20.86
N LEU A 448 -25.02 -15.92 -20.95
CA LEU A 448 -25.33 -15.18 -22.18
C LEU A 448 -24.19 -14.27 -22.67
N SER A 449 -23.23 -13.90 -21.80
CA SER A 449 -22.19 -12.91 -22.15
C SER A 449 -20.85 -13.52 -22.61
N GLY A 450 -20.59 -14.80 -22.35
CA GLY A 450 -19.36 -15.50 -22.79
C GLY A 450 -18.05 -14.96 -22.18
N VAL A 451 -18.10 -14.12 -21.14
CA VAL A 451 -16.93 -13.46 -20.55
C VAL A 451 -16.15 -14.41 -19.63
N LYS A 452 -14.97 -14.86 -20.07
CA LYS A 452 -14.09 -15.71 -19.25
C LYS A 452 -13.27 -14.87 -18.28
N LEU A 453 -13.41 -15.17 -16.98
CA LEU A 453 -12.62 -14.52 -15.94
C LEU A 453 -11.17 -15.02 -15.92
N SER A 454 -10.22 -14.11 -15.72
CA SER A 454 -8.81 -14.44 -15.51
C SER A 454 -8.58 -15.01 -14.10
N PRO A 455 -7.46 -15.73 -13.88
CA PRO A 455 -7.11 -16.22 -12.53
C PRO A 455 -7.05 -15.11 -11.48
N ALA A 456 -6.62 -13.91 -11.88
CA ALA A 456 -6.61 -12.74 -11.03
C ALA A 456 -8.00 -12.28 -10.63
N GLN A 457 -8.93 -12.25 -11.59
CA GLN A 457 -10.32 -11.86 -11.36
C GLN A 457 -11.06 -12.90 -10.49
N TRP A 458 -10.80 -14.20 -10.70
CA TRP A 458 -11.34 -15.26 -9.84
C TRP A 458 -10.89 -15.12 -8.39
N SER A 459 -9.62 -14.78 -8.20
CA SER A 459 -9.08 -14.53 -6.87
C SER A 459 -9.72 -13.32 -6.22
N ALA A 460 -9.84 -12.21 -6.95
CA ALA A 460 -10.50 -11.00 -6.45
C ALA A 460 -11.99 -11.23 -6.10
N LEU A 461 -12.71 -12.01 -6.90
CA LEU A 461 -14.08 -12.43 -6.54
C LEU A 461 -14.11 -13.34 -5.33
N GLY A 462 -13.17 -14.26 -5.22
CA GLY A 462 -12.96 -15.06 -4.03
C GLY A 462 -12.81 -14.16 -2.81
N PHE A 463 -11.89 -13.20 -2.89
CA PHE A 463 -11.67 -12.19 -1.88
C PHE A 463 -12.94 -11.39 -1.54
N VAL A 464 -13.71 -10.89 -2.50
CA VAL A 464 -15.02 -10.24 -2.24
C VAL A 464 -15.93 -11.14 -1.40
N LEU A 465 -16.10 -12.40 -1.80
CA LEU A 465 -16.94 -13.37 -1.10
C LEU A 465 -16.40 -13.70 0.29
N LEU A 466 -15.08 -13.78 0.45
CA LEU A 466 -14.46 -13.95 1.76
C LEU A 466 -14.64 -12.70 2.63
N ASN A 467 -14.73 -11.49 2.09
CA ASN A 467 -14.87 -10.27 2.91
C ASN A 467 -16.33 -9.97 3.30
N SER A 468 -17.31 -10.59 2.64
CA SER A 468 -18.73 -10.42 2.98
C SER A 468 -18.99 -10.79 4.45
N GLU A 469 -19.82 -9.98 5.12
CA GLU A 469 -20.32 -10.30 6.47
C GLU A 469 -21.34 -11.46 6.47
N GLU A 470 -21.85 -11.84 5.30
CA GLU A 470 -22.80 -12.94 5.19
C GLU A 470 -22.08 -14.28 5.28
N GLU A 471 -22.61 -15.17 6.11
CA GLU A 471 -22.14 -16.55 6.11
C GLU A 471 -22.50 -17.23 4.79
N LEU A 472 -21.48 -17.79 4.14
CA LEU A 472 -21.65 -18.59 2.93
C LEU A 472 -22.23 -19.96 3.33
N ASP A 473 -23.56 -20.05 3.42
CA ASP A 473 -24.25 -21.28 3.84
C ASP A 473 -24.00 -22.45 2.87
N GLU A 474 -24.04 -22.21 1.55
CA GLU A 474 -23.81 -23.24 0.52
C GLU A 474 -23.06 -22.64 -0.69
N PHE A 475 -21.83 -23.10 -0.95
CA PHE A 475 -21.04 -22.67 -2.11
C PHE A 475 -20.80 -23.82 -3.10
N LYS A 476 -21.68 -23.94 -4.10
CA LYS A 476 -21.61 -25.03 -5.10
C LYS A 476 -20.55 -24.74 -6.17
N LEU A 477 -19.35 -25.29 -5.99
CA LEU A 477 -18.26 -25.24 -6.98
C LEU A 477 -18.70 -25.70 -8.40
N SER A 478 -19.61 -26.68 -8.47
CA SER A 478 -20.11 -27.25 -9.72
C SER A 478 -20.87 -26.26 -10.61
N LYS A 479 -21.26 -25.09 -10.09
CA LYS A 479 -21.92 -24.02 -10.84
C LYS A 479 -20.95 -23.07 -11.54
N TYR A 480 -19.64 -23.24 -11.37
CA TYR A 480 -18.62 -22.33 -11.89
C TYR A 480 -17.67 -23.03 -12.88
N ASP A 481 -16.74 -22.25 -13.45
CA ASP A 481 -15.70 -22.77 -14.34
C ASP A 481 -14.93 -23.90 -13.65
N GLN A 482 -14.90 -25.09 -14.26
CA GLN A 482 -14.27 -26.30 -13.70
C GLN A 482 -12.77 -26.39 -13.98
N SER A 483 -12.14 -25.35 -14.52
CA SER A 483 -10.69 -25.31 -14.66
C SER A 483 -10.02 -25.46 -13.28
N GLU A 484 -8.95 -26.25 -13.26
CA GLU A 484 -8.15 -26.48 -12.05
C GLU A 484 -7.69 -25.17 -11.40
N GLU A 485 -7.35 -24.17 -12.22
CA GLU A 485 -6.93 -22.86 -11.76
C GLU A 485 -8.07 -22.10 -11.05
N CYS A 486 -9.29 -22.11 -11.58
CA CYS A 486 -10.48 -21.53 -10.93
C CYS A 486 -10.75 -22.19 -9.57
N LEU A 487 -10.73 -23.53 -9.54
CA LEU A 487 -10.96 -24.31 -8.32
C LEU A 487 -9.93 -23.99 -7.24
N LEU A 488 -8.65 -23.83 -7.61
CA LEU A 488 -7.59 -23.44 -6.69
C LEU A 488 -7.79 -22.03 -6.11
N ARG A 489 -8.29 -21.09 -6.90
CA ARG A 489 -8.57 -19.71 -6.43
C ARG A 489 -9.79 -19.61 -5.52
N LEU A 490 -10.82 -20.42 -5.77
CA LEU A 490 -12.03 -20.43 -4.95
C LEU A 490 -11.94 -21.37 -3.74
N LEU A 491 -10.89 -22.19 -3.62
CA LEU A 491 -10.67 -23.09 -2.49
C LEU A 491 -10.78 -22.40 -1.11
N PRO A 492 -10.27 -21.18 -0.89
CA PRO A 492 -10.48 -20.49 0.39
C PRO A 492 -11.95 -20.21 0.70
N VAL A 493 -12.76 -19.92 -0.33
CA VAL A 493 -14.19 -19.65 -0.21
C VAL A 493 -14.93 -20.91 0.24
N VAL A 494 -14.60 -22.03 -0.40
CA VAL A 494 -15.11 -23.38 -0.12
C VAL A 494 -14.77 -23.84 1.29
N LYS A 495 -13.53 -23.61 1.75
CA LYS A 495 -13.12 -23.94 3.12
C LYS A 495 -13.85 -23.15 4.18
N SER A 496 -14.36 -21.97 3.80
CA SER A 496 -15.04 -21.07 4.70
C SER A 496 -16.56 -21.16 4.63
N SER A 497 -17.13 -21.97 3.72
CA SER A 497 -18.57 -22.19 3.63
C SER A 497 -19.02 -23.35 4.53
N ARG A 498 -20.24 -23.25 5.08
CA ARG A 498 -20.78 -24.31 5.97
C ARG A 498 -21.05 -25.62 5.23
N LYS A 499 -21.49 -25.51 3.98
CA LYS A 499 -21.69 -26.62 3.03
C LYS A 499 -21.01 -26.24 1.73
N ALA A 500 -20.30 -27.18 1.10
CA ALA A 500 -19.62 -26.97 -0.18
C ALA A 500 -19.91 -28.11 -1.15
#